data_AF-A0AAD6WXD7-F1
#
_entry.id   AF-A0AAD6WXD7-F1
#
_cell.length_a   1.000
_cell.length_b   1.000
_cell.length_c   1.000
_cell.angle_alpha   90.00
_cell.angle_beta   90.00
_cell.angle_gamma   90.00
#
_symmetry.space_group_name_H-M   'P 1'
#
loop_
_entity.id
_entity.type
_entity.pdbx_description
1 polymer ?
#
loop_
_entity_poly.entity_id
_entity_poly.type
_entity_poly.pdbx_seq_one_letter_code
_entity_poly.pdbx_strand_id
1 'polypeptide(L)'
;MRFLAQTTAGVYRADPLDGIHPDAINRYYGVEGSPRRWRCNQTGAGHASDDSEDEPEDDGLDPPDPDTELENRIGEDQEGNIRHAPIKVAKHESPFEAPEQGDMFLALVDTITARDKLPEDYGVRPTEWDGFHYPEIEVIRPGTRGKQIPVVLPREVWYPRAVTWAQALDLMNRILTQLEDA
;
A
#
# COMPACT_ATOMS: atom_id res chain seq x y z
N MET A 1 1.05 -6.06 -25.07
CA MET A 1 0.10 -5.69 -23.98
C MET A 1 -0.01 -4.18 -23.80
N ARG A 2 -1.22 -3.61 -23.79
CA ARG A 2 -1.48 -2.19 -23.48
C ARG A 2 -2.23 -2.11 -22.15
N PHE A 3 -1.50 -1.86 -21.05
CA PHE A 3 -2.12 -1.65 -19.75
C PHE A 3 -2.83 -0.27 -19.72
N LEU A 4 -4.05 -0.25 -19.15
CA LEU A 4 -4.94 0.91 -18.96
C LEU A 4 -4.37 2.03 -18.07
N ALA A 5 -3.08 2.01 -17.74
CA ALA A 5 -2.41 2.99 -16.88
C ALA A 5 -1.98 4.29 -17.60
N GLN A 6 -2.34 4.47 -18.88
CA GLN A 6 -2.11 5.73 -19.59
C GLN A 6 -3.15 6.79 -19.22
N THR A 7 -3.23 7.14 -17.94
CA THR A 7 -3.83 8.42 -17.54
C THR A 7 -2.76 9.50 -17.71
N THR A 8 -3.05 10.51 -18.52
CA THR A 8 -2.21 11.70 -18.67
C THR A 8 -2.30 12.52 -17.39
N ALA A 9 -1.47 12.21 -16.39
CA ALA A 9 -1.34 13.01 -15.18
C ALA A 9 -0.62 14.33 -15.50
N GLY A 10 -1.17 15.42 -14.95
CA GLY A 10 -0.83 16.81 -15.27
C GLY A 10 0.62 17.22 -15.04
N VAL A 11 1.03 18.28 -15.74
CA VAL A 11 2.35 18.90 -15.64
C VAL A 11 2.51 19.59 -14.27
N TYR A 12 3.26 18.99 -13.35
CA TYR A 12 3.73 19.69 -12.14
C TYR A 12 4.89 20.62 -12.51
N ARG A 13 4.69 21.92 -12.29
CA ARG A 13 5.60 22.98 -12.75
C ARG A 13 6.78 23.24 -11.80
N ALA A 14 6.82 22.63 -10.60
CA ALA A 14 7.85 22.85 -9.58
C ALA A 14 8.16 21.57 -8.80
N ASP A 15 9.43 21.35 -8.43
CA ASP A 15 9.90 20.23 -7.61
C ASP A 15 9.61 20.55 -6.12
N PRO A 16 8.74 19.81 -5.44
CA PRO A 16 8.32 20.12 -4.07
C PRO A 16 9.40 19.90 -3.01
N LEU A 17 10.57 19.36 -3.37
CA LEU A 17 11.70 19.16 -2.46
C LEU A 17 12.85 20.15 -2.71
N ASP A 18 12.68 21.09 -3.65
CA ASP A 18 13.69 22.09 -3.96
C ASP A 18 13.79 23.10 -2.79
N GLY A 19 14.90 23.04 -2.04
CA GLY A 19 15.16 23.93 -0.89
C GLY A 19 15.15 23.27 0.49
N ILE A 20 14.82 21.98 0.60
CA ILE A 20 14.86 21.26 1.89
C ILE A 20 16.29 20.79 2.18
N HIS A 21 16.85 21.21 3.32
CA HIS A 21 18.19 20.81 3.73
C HIS A 21 18.23 19.31 4.10
N PRO A 22 19.21 18.53 3.62
CA PRO A 22 19.26 17.07 3.87
C PRO A 22 19.30 16.70 5.35
N ASP A 23 19.87 17.55 6.20
CA ASP A 23 19.89 17.32 7.66
C ASP A 23 18.50 17.40 8.31
N ALA A 24 17.57 18.17 7.72
CA ALA A 24 16.18 18.19 8.18
C ALA A 24 15.51 16.84 7.90
N ILE A 25 15.80 16.24 6.74
CA ILE A 25 15.31 14.90 6.39
C ILE A 25 15.89 13.86 7.35
N ASN A 26 17.21 13.89 7.59
CA ASN A 26 17.86 12.94 8.52
C ASN A 26 17.39 13.10 9.97
N ARG A 27 17.02 14.30 10.40
CA ARG A 27 16.57 14.52 11.79
C ARG A 27 15.21 13.89 12.10
N TYR A 28 14.30 13.86 11.12
CA TYR A 28 12.92 13.39 11.32
C TYR A 28 12.66 12.02 10.67
N TYR A 29 13.42 11.65 9.65
CA TYR A 29 13.31 10.39 8.93
C TYR A 29 14.60 9.55 8.95
N GLY A 30 15.66 10.03 9.60
CA GLY A 30 16.87 9.25 9.80
C GLY A 30 16.61 8.10 10.77
N VAL A 31 17.24 6.96 10.49
CA VAL A 31 17.23 5.76 11.32
C VAL A 31 18.13 5.88 12.57
N GLU A 32 18.79 7.03 12.75
CA GLU A 32 19.73 7.29 13.84
C GLU A 32 19.03 7.97 15.03
N GLY A 33 18.10 7.25 15.67
CA GLY A 33 17.63 7.60 17.02
C GLY A 33 18.56 7.00 18.09
N SER A 34 18.69 7.66 19.24
CA SER A 34 19.37 7.10 20.41
C SER A 34 18.78 5.71 20.74
N PRO A 35 19.61 4.65 20.93
CA PRO A 35 19.10 3.31 21.15
C PRO A 35 18.23 3.28 22.40
N ARG A 36 16.92 3.09 22.22
CA ARG A 36 15.99 2.84 23.33
C ARG A 36 16.40 1.51 23.97
N ARG A 37 16.86 1.55 25.22
CA ARG A 37 17.07 0.34 26.03
C ARG A 37 15.70 -0.27 26.35
N TRP A 38 15.30 -1.26 25.55
CA TRP A 38 14.14 -2.09 25.87
C TRP A 38 14.46 -2.96 27.08
N ARG A 39 13.51 -3.05 28.02
CA ARG A 39 13.54 -4.09 29.04
C ARG A 39 13.19 -5.42 28.37
N CYS A 40 13.81 -6.50 28.85
CA CYS A 40 13.50 -7.86 28.40
C CYS A 40 11.96 -8.05 28.47
N ASN A 41 11.34 -8.37 27.33
CA ASN A 41 9.90 -8.61 27.12
C ASN A 41 9.01 -7.42 26.68
N GLN A 42 9.55 -6.29 26.24
CA GLN A 42 8.77 -5.30 25.46
C GLN A 42 9.02 -5.44 23.97
N THR A 43 8.07 -6.04 23.25
CA THR A 43 7.95 -5.89 21.79
C THR A 43 7.28 -4.55 21.55
N GLY A 44 7.85 -3.68 20.72
CA GLY A 44 7.39 -2.30 20.50
C GLY A 44 6.02 -2.14 19.82
N ALA A 45 5.06 -3.02 20.08
CA ALA A 45 3.65 -2.83 19.80
C ALA A 45 2.99 -2.26 21.07
N GLY A 46 2.41 -1.06 20.98
CA GLY A 46 1.82 -0.36 22.13
C GLY A 46 0.83 -1.25 22.88
N HIS A 47 1.14 -1.53 24.14
CA HIS A 47 0.26 -2.23 25.07
C HIS A 47 -0.21 -1.22 26.11
N ALA A 48 -1.48 -0.83 26.07
CA ALA A 48 -2.13 -0.15 27.17
C ALA A 48 -2.43 -1.19 28.25
N SER A 49 -1.80 -1.07 29.42
CA SER A 49 -2.16 -1.86 30.59
C SER A 49 -2.93 -0.98 31.57
N ASP A 50 -4.13 -1.47 31.83
CA ASP A 50 -5.09 -1.16 32.88
C ASP A 50 -4.47 -1.05 34.29
N ASP A 51 -5.01 -0.09 35.04
CA ASP A 51 -4.98 0.19 36.50
C ASP A 51 -3.72 -0.04 37.36
N SER A 52 -3.22 1.08 37.93
CA SER A 52 -2.87 1.15 39.35
C SER A 52 -3.10 2.56 39.88
N GLU A 53 -4.17 2.71 40.67
CA GLU A 53 -4.53 3.88 41.49
C GLU A 53 -3.46 4.15 42.56
N ASP A 54 -3.01 5.41 42.68
CA ASP A 54 -2.53 6.05 43.91
C ASP A 54 -2.41 7.58 43.67
N GLU A 55 -3.22 8.36 44.41
CA GLU A 55 -3.44 9.82 44.26
C GLU A 55 -2.23 10.71 44.68
N PRO A 56 -2.21 12.02 44.34
CA PRO A 56 -2.91 13.01 45.17
C PRO A 56 -3.68 14.09 44.39
N GLU A 57 -4.76 14.58 45.01
CA GLU A 57 -5.53 15.79 44.65
C GLU A 57 -4.58 16.98 44.36
N ASP A 58 -4.55 17.45 43.11
CA ASP A 58 -3.88 18.70 42.72
C ASP A 58 -4.80 19.55 41.84
N ASP A 59 -4.84 20.84 42.15
CA ASP A 59 -5.82 21.84 41.75
C ASP A 59 -6.00 21.97 40.22
N GLY A 60 -7.18 21.57 39.73
CA GLY A 60 -8.01 22.46 38.92
C GLY A 60 -7.54 22.90 37.53
N LEU A 61 -6.70 22.14 36.82
CA LEU A 61 -6.48 22.31 35.38
C LEU A 61 -6.39 20.93 34.73
N ASP A 62 -7.43 20.52 33.99
CA ASP A 62 -7.37 19.34 33.12
C ASP A 62 -6.11 19.48 32.23
N PRO A 63 -5.17 18.52 32.29
CA PRO A 63 -4.04 18.53 31.36
C PRO A 63 -4.61 18.43 29.95
N PRO A 64 -4.16 19.29 29.00
CA PRO A 64 -4.56 19.14 27.61
C PRO A 64 -4.20 17.72 27.17
N ASP A 65 -5.20 17.03 26.61
CA ASP A 65 -5.07 15.65 26.14
C ASP A 65 -3.78 15.55 25.29
N PRO A 66 -2.80 14.68 25.65
CA PRO A 66 -1.47 14.66 25.05
C PRO A 66 -1.52 14.44 23.53
N ASP A 67 -2.60 13.83 23.03
CA ASP A 67 -2.85 13.65 21.61
C ASP A 67 -3.12 15.00 20.91
N THR A 68 -3.80 15.93 21.57
CA THR A 68 -4.09 17.26 21.02
C THR A 68 -2.83 18.14 20.98
N GLU A 69 -1.94 18.01 21.96
CA GLU A 69 -0.66 18.75 21.96
C GLU A 69 0.29 18.23 20.87
N LEU A 70 0.32 16.91 20.64
CA LEU A 70 1.09 16.29 19.57
C LEU A 70 0.56 16.67 18.19
N GLU A 71 -0.76 16.64 17.99
CA GLU A 71 -1.42 17.04 16.74
C GLU A 71 -1.17 18.52 16.41
N ASN A 72 -1.24 19.40 17.42
CA ASN A 72 -0.97 20.83 17.24
C ASN A 72 0.50 21.09 16.89
N ARG A 73 1.45 20.40 17.52
CA ARG A 73 2.87 20.50 17.18
C ARG A 73 3.18 19.98 15.77
N ILE A 74 2.57 18.87 15.36
CA ILE A 74 2.68 18.33 14.00
C ILE A 74 2.09 19.31 12.98
N GLY A 75 0.97 19.96 13.31
CA GLY A 75 0.32 20.96 12.46
C GLY A 75 1.10 22.28 12.33
N GLU A 76 1.85 22.66 13.37
CA GLU A 76 2.71 23.86 13.38
C GLU A 76 4.05 23.62 12.65
N ASP A 77 4.61 22.42 12.74
CA ASP A 77 5.88 22.05 12.09
C ASP A 77 5.74 21.72 10.58
N GLN A 78 4.51 21.55 10.08
CA GLN A 78 4.25 21.32 8.65
C GLN A 78 4.09 22.65 7.88
N GLU A 79 4.96 22.90 6.90
CA GLU A 79 4.78 24.01 5.97
C GLU A 79 3.42 23.90 5.25
N GLY A 80 2.76 25.04 5.00
CA GLY A 80 1.40 25.14 4.46
C GLY A 80 1.14 24.37 3.14
N ASN A 81 2.19 23.90 2.46
CA ASN A 81 2.12 23.09 1.25
C ASN A 81 1.73 21.62 1.49
N ILE A 82 1.80 21.12 2.73
CA ILE A 82 1.38 19.75 3.11
C ILE A 82 -0.05 19.75 3.69
N ARG A 83 -0.80 20.85 3.55
CA ARG A 83 -2.22 20.93 3.91
C ARG A 83 -3.14 20.35 2.85
N HIS A 84 -2.82 19.20 2.27
CA HIS A 84 -3.85 18.47 1.53
C HIS A 84 -4.69 17.76 2.58
N ALA A 85 -5.98 18.08 2.64
CA ALA A 85 -6.91 17.30 3.44
C ALA A 85 -6.69 15.82 3.11
N PRO A 86 -6.60 14.93 4.14
CA PRO A 86 -6.41 13.51 3.91
C PRO A 86 -7.32 13.03 2.79
N ILE A 87 -6.72 12.46 1.73
CA ILE A 87 -7.50 11.88 0.65
C ILE A 87 -8.34 10.79 1.31
N LYS A 88 -9.67 10.92 1.21
CA LYS A 88 -10.58 9.91 1.72
C LYS A 88 -10.26 8.62 1.01
N VAL A 89 -9.52 7.74 1.69
CA VAL A 89 -9.32 6.37 1.26
C VAL A 89 -10.71 5.79 1.11
N ALA A 90 -11.02 5.24 -0.06
CA ALA A 90 -12.27 4.53 -0.25
C ALA A 90 -12.39 3.53 0.91
N LYS A 91 -13.51 3.56 1.64
CA LYS A 91 -13.76 2.55 2.66
C LYS A 91 -13.68 1.22 1.93
N HIS A 92 -12.74 0.38 2.35
CA HIS A 92 -12.41 -0.85 1.65
C HIS A 92 -13.59 -1.80 1.86
N GLU A 93 -14.59 -1.72 0.99
CA GLU A 93 -15.66 -2.72 0.96
C GLU A 93 -15.04 -3.97 0.33
N SER A 94 -15.12 -5.06 1.08
CA SER A 94 -14.76 -6.38 0.57
C SER A 94 -15.62 -6.65 -0.67
N PRO A 95 -15.04 -7.18 -1.77
CA PRO A 95 -15.84 -7.61 -2.92
C PRO A 95 -16.79 -8.77 -2.57
N PHE A 96 -16.59 -9.40 -1.41
CA PHE A 96 -17.46 -10.44 -0.88
C PHE A 96 -18.34 -9.88 0.24
N GLU A 97 -19.64 -10.12 0.14
CA GLU A 97 -20.65 -9.70 1.14
C GLU A 97 -20.52 -10.51 2.44
N ALA A 98 -20.16 -11.79 2.35
CA ALA A 98 -19.99 -12.69 3.48
C ALA A 98 -18.53 -13.16 3.62
N PRO A 99 -18.02 -13.32 4.85
CA PRO A 99 -16.65 -13.80 5.08
C PRO A 99 -16.42 -15.22 4.52
N GLU A 100 -17.46 -16.08 4.57
CA GLU A 100 -17.42 -17.44 4.04
C GLU A 100 -17.13 -17.48 2.52
N GLN A 101 -17.56 -16.46 1.77
CA GLN A 101 -17.28 -16.35 0.34
C GLN A 101 -15.79 -16.05 0.08
N GLY A 102 -15.17 -15.26 0.95
CA GLY A 102 -13.73 -14.98 0.90
C GLY A 102 -12.90 -16.25 1.15
N ASP A 103 -13.28 -17.04 2.15
CA ASP A 103 -12.62 -18.32 2.44
C ASP A 103 -12.78 -19.33 1.29
N MET A 104 -14.00 -19.40 0.74
CA MET A 104 -14.28 -20.23 -0.43
C MET A 104 -13.48 -19.78 -1.66
N PHE A 105 -13.37 -18.47 -1.89
CA PHE A 105 -12.57 -17.90 -2.97
C PHE A 105 -11.10 -18.32 -2.84
N LEU A 106 -10.50 -18.16 -1.66
CA LEU A 106 -9.10 -18.56 -1.43
C LEU A 106 -8.89 -20.07 -1.68
N ALA A 107 -9.78 -20.92 -1.17
CA ALA A 107 -9.71 -22.36 -1.40
C ALA A 107 -9.83 -22.74 -2.89
N LEU A 108 -10.65 -22.01 -3.66
CA LEU A 108 -10.79 -22.19 -5.10
C LEU A 108 -9.57 -21.70 -5.87
N VAL A 109 -8.96 -20.57 -5.48
CA VAL A 109 -7.70 -20.08 -6.06
C VAL A 109 -6.61 -21.14 -5.91
N ASP A 110 -6.45 -21.72 -4.72
CA ASP A 110 -5.46 -22.79 -4.50
C ASP A 110 -5.72 -24.00 -5.42
N THR A 111 -7.00 -24.39 -5.56
CA THR A 111 -7.41 -25.50 -6.41
C THR A 111 -7.13 -25.23 -7.90
N ILE A 112 -7.34 -24.01 -8.38
CA ILE A 112 -7.08 -23.62 -9.77
C ILE A 112 -5.58 -23.52 -10.04
N THR A 113 -4.84 -22.94 -9.09
CA THR A 113 -3.38 -22.81 -9.16
C THR A 113 -2.74 -24.20 -9.28
N ALA A 114 -3.21 -25.18 -8.50
CA ALA A 114 -2.74 -26.57 -8.59
C ALA A 114 -3.05 -27.26 -9.93
N ARG A 115 -4.02 -26.76 -10.69
CA ARG A 115 -4.44 -27.30 -12.00
C ARG A 115 -3.77 -26.61 -13.19
N ASP A 116 -2.94 -25.59 -12.94
CA ASP A 116 -2.20 -24.81 -13.94
C ASP A 116 -3.07 -24.33 -15.12
N LYS A 117 -4.32 -23.94 -14.82
CA LYS A 117 -5.21 -23.39 -15.84
C LYS A 117 -4.92 -21.91 -16.03
N LEU A 118 -4.37 -21.55 -17.19
CA LEU A 118 -4.12 -20.14 -17.53
C LEU A 118 -5.38 -19.49 -18.10
N PRO A 119 -5.88 -18.39 -17.52
CA PRO A 119 -7.00 -17.65 -18.10
C PRO A 119 -6.57 -16.92 -19.38
N GLU A 120 -7.54 -16.55 -20.23
CA GLU A 120 -7.30 -15.83 -21.50
C GLU A 120 -7.51 -14.32 -21.28
N ASP A 121 -6.84 -13.51 -22.10
CA ASP A 121 -6.90 -12.05 -22.13
C ASP A 121 -6.31 -11.33 -20.91
N TYR A 122 -5.56 -12.05 -20.06
CA TYR A 122 -4.86 -11.49 -18.88
C TYR A 122 -3.38 -11.22 -19.12
N GLY A 123 -2.85 -11.54 -20.30
CA GLY A 123 -1.44 -11.33 -20.62
C GLY A 123 -0.49 -12.35 -20.02
N VAL A 124 -0.99 -13.50 -19.60
CA VAL A 124 -0.20 -14.58 -18.99
C VAL A 124 0.06 -15.74 -19.94
N ARG A 125 -0.58 -15.75 -21.13
CA ARG A 125 -0.38 -16.82 -22.11
C ARG A 125 0.69 -16.44 -23.13
N PRO A 126 1.52 -17.40 -23.59
CA PRO A 126 2.48 -17.16 -24.66
C PRO A 126 1.89 -16.63 -25.96
N THR A 127 0.61 -16.92 -26.24
CA THR A 127 -0.12 -16.43 -27.41
C THR A 127 -0.47 -14.95 -27.33
N GLU A 128 -0.46 -14.36 -26.13
CA GLU A 128 -0.77 -12.95 -25.86
C GLU A 128 0.49 -12.08 -25.86
N TRP A 129 1.66 -12.69 -25.94
CA TRP A 129 2.94 -12.02 -25.85
C TRP A 129 3.50 -11.68 -27.23
N ASP A 130 3.99 -10.45 -27.35
CA ASP A 130 4.71 -10.01 -28.53
C ASP A 130 6.03 -10.80 -28.64
N GLY A 131 6.12 -11.69 -29.63
CA GLY A 131 7.30 -12.50 -29.87
C GLY A 131 7.45 -13.74 -28.98
N PHE A 132 6.39 -14.24 -28.34
CA PHE A 132 6.37 -15.49 -27.54
C PHE A 132 7.25 -15.50 -26.28
N HIS A 133 7.66 -14.33 -25.77
CA HIS A 133 8.45 -14.22 -24.55
C HIS A 133 7.73 -13.36 -23.52
N TYR A 134 7.78 -13.76 -22.24
CA TYR A 134 7.23 -12.97 -21.15
C TYR A 134 8.05 -11.67 -21.00
N PRO A 135 7.41 -10.50 -20.83
CA PRO A 135 8.14 -9.24 -20.67
C PRO A 135 8.91 -9.20 -19.35
N GLU A 136 10.24 -9.24 -19.45
CA GLU A 136 11.16 -9.20 -18.30
C GLU A 136 11.71 -7.79 -18.02
N ILE A 137 11.26 -6.78 -18.77
CA ILE A 137 11.65 -5.37 -18.56
C ILE A 137 10.40 -4.51 -18.66
N GLU A 138 10.15 -3.72 -17.62
CA GLU A 138 9.11 -2.70 -17.62
C GLU A 138 9.76 -1.32 -17.52
N VAL A 139 9.32 -0.38 -18.35
CA VAL A 139 9.88 0.97 -18.35
C VAL A 139 8.95 1.92 -17.61
N ILE A 140 9.29 2.18 -16.36
CA ILE A 140 8.57 3.16 -15.54
C ILE A 140 8.99 4.56 -15.98
N ARG A 141 8.02 5.46 -16.14
CA ARG A 141 8.24 6.88 -16.44
C ARG A 141 8.01 7.72 -15.19
N PRO A 142 9.00 7.89 -14.31
CA PRO A 142 8.86 8.78 -13.16
C PRO A 142 8.72 10.24 -13.62
N GLY A 143 7.56 10.82 -13.30
CA GLY A 143 7.29 12.24 -13.49
C GLY A 143 7.19 12.71 -14.94
N THR A 144 7.16 14.04 -15.12
CA THR A 144 6.88 14.72 -16.39
C THR A 144 8.10 14.96 -17.26
N ARG A 145 9.33 14.82 -16.74
CA ARG A 145 10.58 15.14 -17.46
C ARG A 145 11.13 14.01 -18.33
N GLY A 146 10.32 13.00 -18.64
CA GLY A 146 10.65 11.97 -19.64
C GLY A 146 11.79 11.02 -19.27
N LYS A 147 12.28 11.04 -18.02
CA LYS A 147 13.20 10.01 -17.53
C LYS A 147 12.48 8.66 -17.56
N GLN A 148 13.13 7.68 -18.14
CA GLN A 148 12.66 6.30 -18.23
C GLN A 148 13.56 5.45 -17.35
N ILE A 149 12.98 4.77 -16.37
CA ILE A 149 13.68 3.83 -15.51
C ILE A 149 13.28 2.44 -15.96
N PRO A 150 14.18 1.68 -16.63
CA PRO A 150 13.94 0.28 -16.89
C PRO A 150 14.03 -0.48 -15.56
N VAL A 151 12.98 -1.21 -15.24
CA VAL A 151 12.91 -2.14 -14.11
C VAL A 151 12.97 -3.54 -14.69
N VAL A 152 13.97 -4.30 -14.28
CA VAL A 152 14.07 -5.72 -14.63
C VAL A 152 13.07 -6.49 -13.77
N LEU A 153 12.29 -7.34 -14.42
CA LEU A 153 11.28 -8.20 -13.84
C LEU A 153 11.70 -9.66 -14.08
N PRO A 154 12.51 -10.25 -13.17
CA PRO A 154 12.95 -11.64 -13.31
C PRO A 154 11.75 -12.57 -13.47
N ARG A 155 11.76 -13.37 -14.54
CA ARG A 155 10.65 -14.25 -14.90
C ARG A 155 10.33 -15.23 -13.78
N GLU A 156 11.33 -15.77 -13.11
CA GLU A 156 11.19 -16.77 -12.05
C GLU A 156 10.38 -16.26 -10.86
N VAL A 157 10.36 -14.93 -10.66
CA VAL A 157 9.64 -14.29 -9.56
C VAL A 157 8.30 -13.73 -10.05
N TRP A 158 8.30 -13.03 -11.18
CA TRP A 158 7.14 -12.27 -11.63
C TRP A 158 6.13 -13.09 -12.40
N TYR A 159 6.58 -14.04 -13.23
CA TYR A 159 5.66 -14.85 -14.02
C TYR A 159 4.74 -15.72 -13.14
N PRO A 160 5.23 -16.47 -12.13
CA PRO A 160 4.35 -17.23 -11.25
C PRO A 160 3.33 -16.34 -10.53
N ARG A 161 3.76 -15.15 -10.08
CA ARG A 161 2.86 -14.18 -9.42
C ARG A 161 1.80 -13.63 -10.37
N ALA A 162 2.17 -13.31 -11.60
CA ALA A 162 1.25 -12.84 -12.62
C ALA A 162 0.20 -13.91 -12.95
N VAL A 163 0.60 -15.17 -13.03
CA VAL A 163 -0.30 -16.31 -13.25
C VAL A 163 -1.30 -16.45 -12.10
N THR A 164 -0.83 -16.49 -10.85
CA THR A 164 -1.72 -16.59 -9.68
C THR A 164 -2.68 -15.40 -9.59
N TRP A 165 -2.19 -14.19 -9.85
CA TRP A 165 -3.01 -12.99 -9.88
C TRP A 165 -4.09 -13.05 -10.96
N ALA A 166 -3.73 -13.46 -12.17
CA ALA A 166 -4.69 -13.60 -13.28
C ALA A 166 -5.74 -14.68 -12.98
N GLN A 167 -5.33 -15.84 -12.44
CA GLN A 167 -6.24 -16.91 -12.03
C GLN A 167 -7.23 -16.44 -10.95
N ALA A 168 -6.73 -15.74 -9.94
CA ALA A 168 -7.54 -15.18 -8.87
C ALA A 168 -8.53 -14.14 -9.39
N LEU A 169 -8.09 -13.25 -10.29
CA LEU A 169 -8.94 -12.21 -10.88
C LEU A 169 -10.03 -12.78 -11.79
N ASP A 170 -9.70 -13.74 -12.66
CA ASP A 170 -10.68 -14.46 -13.50
C ASP A 170 -11.72 -15.18 -12.63
N LEU A 171 -11.29 -15.87 -11.58
CA LEU A 171 -12.20 -16.52 -10.64
C LEU A 171 -13.10 -15.51 -9.93
N MET A 172 -12.54 -14.42 -9.42
CA MET A 172 -13.31 -13.38 -8.74
C MET A 172 -14.36 -12.78 -9.67
N ASN A 173 -13.99 -12.45 -10.90
CA ASN A 173 -14.93 -11.93 -11.90
C ASN A 173 -16.06 -12.92 -12.19
N ARG A 174 -15.77 -14.23 -12.25
CA ARG A 174 -16.80 -15.27 -12.45
C ARG A 174 -17.75 -15.39 -11.27
N ILE A 175 -17.24 -15.29 -10.04
CA ILE A 175 -18.07 -15.34 -8.83
C ILE A 175 -18.99 -14.12 -8.78
N LEU A 176 -18.45 -12.93 -9.04
CA LEU A 176 -19.22 -11.68 -9.02
C LEU A 176 -20.26 -11.61 -10.15
N THR A 177 -19.90 -12.00 -11.37
CA THR A 177 -20.85 -12.00 -12.51
C THR A 177 -21.97 -13.04 -12.32
N GLN A 178 -21.68 -14.21 -11.76
CA GLN A 178 -22.72 -15.20 -11.44
C GLN A 178 -23.68 -14.74 -10.34
N LEU A 179 -23.26 -13.82 -9.47
CA LEU A 179 -24.11 -13.25 -8.42
C LEU A 179 -25.02 -12.14 -8.95
N GLU A 180 -24.63 -11.41 -9.99
CA GLU A 180 -25.47 -10.36 -10.61
C GLU A 180 -26.65 -10.94 -11.42
N ASP A 181 -26.52 -12.17 -11.91
CA ASP A 181 -27.52 -12.86 -12.73
C ASP A 181 -28.51 -13.74 -11.92
N ALA A 182 -28.37 -13.81 -10.58
CA ALA A 182 -29.18 -14.66 -9.68
C ALA A 182 -30.18 -13.84 -8.84
#